data_AF-A0A1E1WHW2-F1
#
_entry.id   AF-A0A1E1WHW2-F1
#
_cell.length_a   1.000
_cell.length_b   1.000
_cell.length_c   1.000
_cell.angle_alpha   90.00
_cell.angle_beta   90.00
_cell.angle_gamma   90.00
#
_symmetry.space_group_name_H-M   'P 1'
#
loop_
_entity.id
_entity.type
_entity.pdbx_description
1 polymer ?
#
loop_
_entity_poly.entity_id
_entity_poly.type
_entity_poly.pdbx_seq_one_letter_code
_entity_poly.pdbx_strand_id
1 'polypeptide(L)'
;GLCQEESMESEEKDGKPATGTLTLKRKTQQRERDAKMEQLSKKLKTDDNVEWLDQHKTLREMGVDPKETLLLKRRLFYSDRNVDSRDPVQLNLLYVQTRDAILNGRHPVTEDQALEFAAIQCQIHFGDFQEDKHKPGLIENLNEYLPEQYSSSWGAEKKILKLYRKHPGLSQLEAKHLYTKTARELPTYGVTFFLVKEKQKGK
;
A
#
# COMPACT_ATOMS: atom_id res chain seq x y z
N GLY A 1 13.70 3.50 -10.75
CA GLY A 1 14.87 2.68 -10.39
C GLY A 1 14.61 1.28 -10.88
N LEU A 2 15.67 0.53 -11.17
CA LEU A 2 15.53 -0.89 -11.44
C LEU A 2 15.59 -1.64 -10.10
N CYS A 3 14.72 -2.62 -9.93
CA CYS A 3 14.79 -3.57 -8.83
C CYS A 3 14.67 -4.99 -9.38
N GLN A 4 15.18 -5.95 -8.62
CA GLN A 4 15.04 -7.36 -8.96
C GLN A 4 13.59 -7.81 -8.81
N GLU A 5 13.23 -8.86 -9.55
CA GLU A 5 11.94 -9.52 -9.43
C GLU A 5 11.87 -10.23 -8.07
N GLU A 6 10.78 -10.02 -7.31
CA GLU A 6 10.63 -10.61 -5.98
C GLU A 6 10.58 -12.14 -6.10
N SER A 7 11.70 -12.80 -5.79
CA SER A 7 11.72 -14.23 -5.53
C SER A 7 11.27 -14.44 -4.08
N MET A 8 10.14 -15.14 -3.91
CA MET A 8 9.58 -15.47 -2.61
C MET A 8 10.45 -16.57 -1.97
N GLU A 9 11.66 -16.24 -1.53
CA GLU A 9 12.52 -17.15 -0.79
C GLU A 9 12.16 -17.10 0.69
N SER A 10 11.52 -18.17 1.15
CA SER A 10 11.34 -18.49 2.56
C SER A 10 12.68 -18.92 3.15
N GLU A 11 13.41 -18.00 3.77
CA GLU A 11 14.58 -18.33 4.58
C GLU A 11 14.16 -19.03 5.89
N GLU A 12 14.14 -20.36 5.91
CA GLU A 12 14.17 -21.17 7.14
C GLU A 12 15.62 -21.27 7.64
N LYS A 13 15.98 -20.49 8.67
CA LYS A 13 17.23 -20.67 9.41
C LYS A 13 17.00 -21.50 10.67
N ASP A 14 17.30 -22.79 10.56
CA ASP A 14 17.32 -23.76 11.68
C ASP A 14 18.54 -23.53 12.58
N GLY A 15 18.30 -23.22 13.86
CA GLY A 15 19.33 -22.94 14.86
C GLY A 15 19.17 -23.82 16.09
N LYS A 16 20.07 -24.79 16.25
CA LYS A 16 20.13 -25.77 17.36
C LYS A 16 20.17 -25.11 18.75
N PRO A 17 19.49 -25.66 19.80
CA PRO A 17 19.50 -25.07 21.13
C PRO A 17 20.72 -25.54 21.95
N ALA A 18 21.47 -24.59 22.51
CA ALA A 18 22.44 -24.83 23.58
C ALA A 18 21.82 -24.53 24.96
N THR A 19 22.10 -25.42 25.90
CA THR A 19 21.60 -25.55 27.26
C THR A 19 22.19 -24.47 28.20
N GLY A 20 21.37 -23.83 29.04
CA GLY A 20 21.85 -22.89 30.06
C GLY A 20 20.73 -22.12 30.77
N THR A 21 20.53 -22.45 32.05
CA THR A 21 19.44 -22.03 32.95
C THR A 21 19.50 -20.53 33.31
N LEU A 22 18.33 -19.93 33.62
CA LEU A 22 18.04 -18.54 34.10
C LEU A 22 17.68 -17.42 33.08
N THR A 23 17.54 -17.69 31.78
CA THR A 23 17.17 -16.66 30.76
C THR A 23 15.88 -16.93 29.97
N LEU A 24 15.04 -17.90 30.41
CA LEU A 24 13.85 -18.30 29.65
C LEU A 24 12.84 -17.16 29.42
N LYS A 25 12.47 -16.37 30.44
CA LYS A 25 11.45 -15.31 30.27
C LYS A 25 11.84 -14.23 29.25
N ARG A 26 13.12 -13.85 29.19
CA ARG A 26 13.61 -12.81 28.26
C ARG A 26 13.72 -13.34 26.82
N LYS A 27 14.13 -14.60 26.67
CA LYS A 27 14.23 -15.30 25.38
C LYS A 27 12.85 -15.60 24.79
N THR A 28 11.86 -15.95 25.62
CA THR A 28 10.47 -16.13 25.21
C THR A 28 9.84 -14.81 24.77
N GLN A 29 9.96 -13.72 25.54
CA GLN A 29 9.45 -12.41 25.12
C GLN A 29 10.11 -11.90 23.84
N GLN A 30 11.40 -12.20 23.63
CA GLN A 30 12.09 -11.82 22.40
C GLN A 30 11.54 -12.60 21.21
N ARG A 31 11.42 -13.94 21.33
CA ARG A 31 10.77 -14.79 20.31
C ARG A 31 9.33 -14.39 20.01
N GLU A 32 8.52 -14.08 21.02
CA GLU A 32 7.14 -13.61 20.82
C GLU A 32 7.09 -12.26 20.11
N ARG A 33 7.99 -11.33 20.46
CA ARG A 33 8.09 -10.04 19.76
C ARG A 33 8.63 -10.18 18.34
N ASP A 34 9.53 -11.13 18.08
CA ASP A 34 10.08 -11.38 16.75
C ASP A 34 9.05 -12.09 15.88
N ALA A 35 8.33 -13.08 16.41
CA ALA A 35 7.19 -13.71 15.73
C ALA A 35 6.06 -12.70 15.44
N LYS A 36 5.80 -11.76 16.36
CA LYS A 36 4.84 -10.68 16.13
C LYS A 36 5.32 -9.70 15.04
N MET A 37 6.62 -9.41 14.98
CA MET A 37 7.19 -8.61 13.88
C MET A 37 7.06 -9.34 12.55
N GLU A 38 7.37 -10.64 12.51
CA GLU A 38 7.25 -11.46 11.29
C GLU A 38 5.79 -11.54 10.82
N GLN A 39 4.84 -11.70 11.75
CA GLN A 39 3.41 -11.64 11.44
C GLN A 39 2.97 -10.26 10.93
N LEU A 40 3.55 -9.18 11.44
CA LEU A 40 3.27 -7.82 10.97
C LEU A 40 3.92 -7.55 9.61
N SER A 41 5.15 -8.04 9.37
CA SER A 41 5.83 -7.97 8.08
C SER A 41 5.08 -8.74 7.00
N LYS A 42 4.51 -9.92 7.34
CA LYS A 42 3.63 -10.66 6.41
C LYS A 42 2.31 -9.92 6.12
N LYS A 43 1.85 -9.04 7.01
CA LYS A 43 0.58 -8.29 6.86
C LYS A 43 0.77 -6.91 6.22
N LEU A 44 1.90 -6.26 6.44
CA LEU A 44 2.24 -4.97 5.86
C LEU A 44 3.16 -5.18 4.67
N LYS A 45 2.69 -4.88 3.46
CA LYS A 45 3.54 -4.78 2.27
C LYS A 45 4.34 -3.48 2.28
N THR A 46 5.33 -3.41 3.15
CA THR A 46 6.33 -2.32 3.14
C THR A 46 7.32 -2.54 1.99
N ASP A 47 8.03 -1.48 1.61
CA ASP A 47 9.10 -1.54 0.59
C ASP A 47 10.36 -2.29 1.08
N ASP A 48 10.31 -2.88 2.29
CA ASP A 48 11.43 -3.56 2.95
C ASP A 48 12.06 -4.66 2.09
N ASN A 49 11.28 -5.27 1.17
CA ASN A 49 11.74 -6.37 0.32
C ASN A 49 12.12 -5.95 -1.11
N VAL A 50 12.10 -4.66 -1.45
CA VAL A 50 12.48 -4.23 -2.80
C VAL A 50 14.00 -4.06 -2.88
N GLU A 51 14.68 -5.05 -3.47
CA GLU A 51 16.12 -4.97 -3.78
C GLU A 51 16.36 -4.03 -4.96
N TRP A 52 16.54 -2.75 -4.65
CA TRP A 52 16.93 -1.72 -5.62
C TRP A 52 18.37 -1.93 -6.07
N LEU A 53 18.59 -1.91 -7.38
CA LEU A 53 19.94 -1.92 -7.95
C LEU A 53 20.65 -0.57 -7.70
N ASP A 54 21.95 -0.66 -7.41
CA ASP A 54 22.82 0.50 -7.23
C ASP A 54 23.02 1.24 -8.56
N GLN A 55 22.63 2.52 -8.60
CA GLN A 55 22.70 3.34 -9.81
C GLN A 55 24.13 3.75 -10.19
N HIS A 56 25.10 3.57 -9.29
CA HIS A 56 26.50 3.92 -9.51
C HIS A 56 27.34 2.73 -10.01
N LYS A 57 26.73 1.55 -10.17
CA LYS A 57 27.39 0.33 -10.65
C LYS A 57 26.76 -0.15 -11.95
N THR A 58 27.55 -0.81 -12.79
CA THR A 58 27.04 -1.48 -13.99
C THR A 58 26.30 -2.76 -13.62
N LEU A 59 25.37 -3.20 -14.48
CA LEU A 59 24.62 -4.46 -14.27
C LEU A 59 25.56 -5.68 -14.11
N ARG A 60 26.70 -5.67 -14.81
CA ARG A 60 27.72 -6.73 -14.72
C ARG A 60 28.43 -6.75 -13.37
N GLU A 61 28.72 -5.59 -12.78
CA GLU A 61 29.36 -5.51 -11.44
C GLU A 61 28.40 -5.91 -10.31
N MET A 62 27.10 -5.81 -10.54
CA MET A 62 26.06 -6.26 -9.61
C MET A 62 25.69 -7.74 -9.80
N GLY A 63 26.30 -8.42 -10.78
CA GLY A 63 26.05 -9.85 -11.02
C GLY A 63 24.72 -10.18 -11.71
N VAL A 64 24.07 -9.19 -12.34
CA VAL A 64 22.80 -9.39 -13.05
C VAL A 64 23.07 -10.14 -14.36
N ASP A 65 22.44 -11.30 -14.55
CA ASP A 65 22.60 -12.12 -15.77
C ASP A 65 21.83 -11.50 -16.95
N PRO A 66 22.32 -11.58 -18.20
CA PRO A 66 21.60 -11.07 -19.37
C PRO A 66 20.19 -11.67 -19.58
N LYS A 67 19.87 -12.82 -18.97
CA LYS A 67 18.55 -13.45 -19.03
C LYS A 67 17.63 -13.06 -17.87
N GLU A 68 18.13 -12.33 -16.88
CA GLU A 68 17.36 -11.91 -15.70
C GLU A 68 16.39 -10.77 -16.05
N THR A 69 15.14 -10.86 -15.58
CA THR A 69 14.12 -9.84 -15.81
C THR A 69 14.14 -8.83 -14.66
N LEU A 70 14.26 -7.54 -14.99
CA LEU A 70 14.26 -6.46 -14.01
C LEU A 70 12.94 -5.69 -14.06
N LEU A 71 12.47 -5.25 -12.88
CA LEU A 71 11.28 -4.44 -12.76
C LEU A 71 11.67 -2.95 -12.72
N LEU A 72 11.05 -2.15 -13.57
CA LEU A 72 11.14 -0.70 -13.50
C LEU A 72 10.09 -0.17 -12.50
N LYS A 73 10.51 0.07 -11.25
CA LYS A 73 9.65 0.68 -10.20
C LYS A 73 10.07 2.12 -9.92
N ARG A 74 9.12 2.97 -9.51
CA ARG A 74 9.39 4.39 -9.16
C ARG A 74 10.17 4.44 -7.82
N ARG A 75 11.40 5.00 -7.82
CA ARG A 75 12.29 5.06 -6.64
C ARG A 75 12.25 6.40 -5.90
N LEU A 76 12.09 7.51 -6.64
CA LEU A 76 12.11 8.86 -6.09
C LEU A 76 10.77 9.56 -6.38
N PHE A 77 10.19 10.17 -5.34
CA PHE A 77 9.11 11.13 -5.47
C PHE A 77 9.72 12.51 -5.74
N TYR A 78 9.81 12.89 -7.02
CA TYR A 78 10.09 14.27 -7.40
C TYR A 78 8.76 15.03 -7.58
N SER A 79 8.75 16.32 -7.22
CA SER A 79 7.54 17.11 -6.94
C SER A 79 6.40 16.88 -7.93
N ASP A 80 5.24 16.43 -7.44
CA ASP A 80 3.99 16.35 -8.21
C ASP A 80 3.38 17.75 -8.50
N ARG A 81 4.21 18.80 -8.58
CA ARG A 81 3.81 20.18 -8.87
C ARG A 81 3.13 20.34 -10.25
N ASN A 82 3.17 19.29 -11.08
CA ASN A 82 2.69 19.28 -12.46
C ASN A 82 1.57 18.24 -12.71
N VAL A 83 0.75 17.90 -11.71
CA VAL A 83 -0.49 17.14 -12.01
C VAL A 83 -1.44 18.10 -12.70
N ASP A 84 -1.38 18.09 -14.02
CA ASP A 84 -2.21 18.93 -14.86
C ASP A 84 -3.51 18.18 -15.16
N SER A 85 -4.65 18.69 -14.66
CA SER A 85 -5.96 18.14 -14.98
C SER A 85 -6.31 18.24 -16.47
N ARG A 86 -5.52 19.01 -17.25
CA ARG A 86 -5.66 19.14 -18.71
C ARG A 86 -5.10 17.94 -19.48
N ASP A 87 -4.27 17.09 -18.86
CA ASP A 87 -3.80 15.84 -19.45
C ASP A 87 -4.51 14.62 -18.82
N PRO A 88 -5.57 14.09 -19.45
CA PRO A 88 -6.33 12.98 -18.91
C PRO A 88 -5.53 11.67 -18.85
N VAL A 89 -4.51 11.51 -19.69
CA VAL A 89 -3.68 10.29 -19.73
C VAL A 89 -2.73 10.31 -18.54
N GLN A 90 -2.03 11.43 -18.33
CA GLN A 90 -1.14 11.60 -17.18
C GLN A 90 -1.90 11.46 -15.86
N LEU A 91 -3.08 12.09 -15.75
CA LEU A 91 -3.91 12.00 -14.56
C LEU A 91 -4.40 10.58 -14.29
N ASN A 92 -4.77 9.84 -15.35
CA ASN A 92 -5.17 8.44 -15.21
C ASN A 92 -4.02 7.55 -14.72
N LEU A 93 -2.82 7.72 -15.28
CA LEU A 93 -1.64 6.98 -14.84
C LEU A 93 -1.31 7.25 -13.37
N LEU A 94 -1.39 8.51 -12.95
CA LEU A 94 -1.19 8.87 -11.55
C LEU A 94 -2.26 8.26 -10.65
N TYR A 95 -3.53 8.37 -11.03
CA TYR A 95 -4.64 7.77 -10.29
C TYR A 95 -4.43 6.27 -10.07
N VAL A 96 -4.12 5.51 -11.12
CA VAL A 96 -3.88 4.07 -11.02
C VAL A 96 -2.72 3.77 -10.07
N GLN A 97 -1.60 4.49 -10.19
CA GLN A 97 -0.46 4.32 -9.28
C GLN A 97 -0.81 4.61 -7.82
N THR A 98 -1.53 5.71 -7.56
CA THR A 98 -1.94 6.09 -6.21
C THR A 98 -2.92 5.09 -5.63
N ARG A 99 -3.92 4.66 -6.41
CA ARG A 99 -4.89 3.65 -6.02
C ARG A 99 -4.19 2.33 -5.67
N ASP A 100 -3.33 1.84 -6.55
CA ASP A 100 -2.64 0.57 -6.34
C ASP A 100 -1.69 0.63 -5.13
N ALA A 101 -1.06 1.78 -4.88
CA ALA A 101 -0.25 1.99 -3.69
C ALA A 101 -1.08 1.93 -2.40
N ILE A 102 -2.28 2.50 -2.39
CA ILE A 102 -3.21 2.45 -1.25
C ILE A 102 -3.73 1.02 -1.05
N LEU A 103 -4.27 0.38 -2.10
CA LEU A 103 -4.85 -0.97 -2.03
C LEU A 103 -3.84 -2.02 -1.58
N ASN A 104 -2.60 -1.93 -2.09
CA ASN A 104 -1.53 -2.84 -1.67
C ASN A 104 -0.95 -2.50 -0.29
N GLY A 105 -1.38 -1.41 0.37
CA GLY A 105 -0.89 -1.01 1.69
C GLY A 105 0.51 -0.36 1.69
N ARG A 106 1.09 -0.10 0.51
CA ARG A 106 2.36 0.62 0.36
C ARG A 106 2.24 2.08 0.78
N HIS A 107 1.07 2.67 0.55
CA HIS A 107 0.67 3.95 1.13
C HIS A 107 -0.28 3.66 2.31
N PRO A 108 0.20 3.66 3.56
CA PRO A 108 -0.65 3.42 4.71
C PRO A 108 -1.63 4.57 4.89
N VAL A 109 -2.91 4.23 4.97
CA VAL A 109 -4.03 5.15 5.19
C VAL A 109 -4.86 4.64 6.37
N THR A 110 -5.61 5.53 7.02
CA THR A 110 -6.58 5.13 8.07
C THR A 110 -7.83 4.49 7.47
N GLU A 111 -8.66 3.83 8.28
CA GLU A 111 -9.93 3.25 7.82
C GLU A 111 -10.84 4.33 7.19
N ASP A 112 -11.01 5.48 7.85
CA ASP A 112 -11.82 6.58 7.34
C ASP A 112 -11.32 7.11 5.98
N GLN A 113 -10.00 7.25 5.82
CA GLN A 113 -9.40 7.66 4.56
C GLN A 113 -9.61 6.62 3.47
N ALA A 114 -9.44 5.33 3.78
CA ALA A 114 -9.68 4.25 2.83
C ALA A 114 -11.14 4.24 2.34
N LEU A 115 -12.10 4.49 3.24
CA LEU A 115 -13.53 4.59 2.90
C LEU A 115 -13.82 5.80 2.01
N GLU A 116 -13.14 6.93 2.22
CA GLU A 116 -13.25 8.13 1.38
C GLU A 116 -12.69 7.85 -0.04
N PHE A 117 -11.51 7.24 -0.15
CA PHE A 117 -10.95 6.83 -1.43
C PHE A 117 -11.86 5.85 -2.18
N ALA A 118 -12.40 4.86 -1.48
CA ALA A 118 -13.35 3.90 -2.05
C ALA A 118 -14.63 4.60 -2.58
N ALA A 119 -15.12 5.63 -1.88
CA ALA A 119 -16.27 6.41 -2.32
C ALA A 119 -15.97 7.24 -3.58
N ILE A 120 -14.81 7.89 -3.65
CA ILE A 120 -14.37 8.61 -4.86
C ILE A 120 -14.17 7.63 -6.02
N GLN A 121 -13.64 6.43 -5.75
CA GLN A 121 -13.50 5.37 -6.75
C GLN A 121 -14.87 4.90 -7.29
N CYS A 122 -15.89 4.80 -6.44
CA CYS A 122 -17.26 4.53 -6.91
C CYS A 122 -17.75 5.60 -7.89
N GLN A 123 -17.48 6.89 -7.64
CA GLN A 123 -17.81 7.98 -8.57
C GLN A 123 -17.08 7.83 -9.90
N ILE A 124 -15.81 7.39 -9.89
CA ILE A 124 -15.02 7.15 -11.11
C ILE A 124 -15.58 6.01 -11.96
N HIS A 125 -16.09 4.94 -11.33
CA HIS A 125 -16.60 3.76 -12.02
C HIS A 125 -18.08 3.88 -12.43
N PHE A 126 -18.92 4.42 -11.55
CA PHE A 126 -20.37 4.40 -11.70
C PHE A 126 -20.99 5.78 -11.97
N GLY A 127 -20.21 6.86 -11.92
CA GLY A 127 -20.69 8.22 -12.11
C GLY A 127 -21.42 8.76 -10.88
N ASP A 128 -22.50 9.52 -11.06
CA ASP A 128 -23.26 10.07 -9.94
C ASP A 128 -24.06 9.01 -9.17
N PHE A 129 -24.14 9.18 -7.86
CA PHE A 129 -24.90 8.28 -7.01
C PHE A 129 -26.42 8.33 -7.32
N GLN A 130 -27.01 7.19 -7.70
CA GLN A 130 -28.45 7.03 -7.95
C GLN A 130 -29.06 6.10 -6.90
N GLU A 131 -29.98 6.57 -6.05
CA GLU A 131 -30.59 5.76 -4.99
C GLU A 131 -31.34 4.52 -5.49
N ASP A 132 -31.88 4.59 -6.70
CA ASP A 132 -32.60 3.47 -7.31
C ASP A 132 -31.67 2.33 -7.75
N LYS A 133 -30.44 2.66 -8.20
CA LYS A 133 -29.49 1.70 -8.77
C LYS A 133 -28.37 1.30 -7.79
N HIS A 134 -27.89 2.24 -6.98
CA HIS A 134 -26.73 2.06 -6.12
C HIS A 134 -27.18 1.66 -4.71
N LYS A 135 -27.54 0.39 -4.56
CA LYS A 135 -27.96 -0.25 -3.29
C LYS A 135 -26.84 -1.13 -2.72
N PRO A 136 -26.91 -1.54 -1.44
CA PRO A 136 -25.98 -2.53 -0.89
C PRO A 136 -25.97 -3.80 -1.74
N GLY A 137 -24.78 -4.30 -2.08
CA GLY A 137 -24.54 -5.28 -3.13
C GLY A 137 -24.01 -4.69 -4.45
N LEU A 138 -23.73 -3.39 -4.51
CA LEU A 138 -23.14 -2.73 -5.68
C LEU A 138 -21.66 -3.13 -5.85
N ILE A 139 -20.94 -3.25 -4.73
CA ILE A 139 -19.52 -3.60 -4.73
C ILE A 139 -19.40 -5.10 -4.51
N GLU A 140 -19.26 -5.86 -5.60
CA GLU A 140 -19.11 -7.32 -5.54
C GLU A 140 -17.81 -7.73 -4.82
N ASN A 141 -16.71 -7.00 -5.07
CA ASN A 141 -15.39 -7.26 -4.50
C ASN A 141 -14.86 -6.05 -3.72
N LEU A 142 -14.99 -6.04 -2.39
CA LEU A 142 -14.46 -4.95 -1.55
C LEU A 142 -12.93 -4.81 -1.63
N ASN A 143 -12.20 -5.88 -1.96
CA ASN A 143 -10.74 -5.86 -2.12
C ASN A 143 -10.27 -4.95 -3.28
N GLU A 144 -11.14 -4.64 -4.24
CA GLU A 144 -10.81 -3.72 -5.34
C GLU A 144 -10.90 -2.24 -4.93
N TYR A 145 -11.55 -1.96 -3.79
CA TYR A 145 -11.84 -0.61 -3.30
C TYR A 145 -11.15 -0.29 -1.98
N LEU A 146 -10.86 -1.31 -1.17
CA LEU A 146 -10.24 -1.18 0.14
C LEU A 146 -8.99 -2.06 0.24
N PRO A 147 -7.97 -1.60 0.98
CA PRO A 147 -6.85 -2.45 1.37
C PRO A 147 -7.34 -3.69 2.13
N GLU A 148 -6.61 -4.80 2.02
CA GLU A 148 -6.98 -6.10 2.59
C GLU A 148 -7.29 -6.04 4.10
N GLN A 149 -6.58 -5.18 4.83
CA GLN A 149 -6.81 -4.94 6.26
C GLN A 149 -8.18 -4.34 6.60
N TYR A 150 -8.83 -3.66 5.65
CA TYR A 150 -10.13 -2.99 5.83
C TYR A 150 -11.26 -3.64 5.03
N SER A 151 -10.95 -4.49 4.05
CA SER A 151 -11.96 -5.12 3.19
C SER A 151 -12.88 -6.10 3.95
N SER A 152 -12.40 -6.69 5.05
CA SER A 152 -13.21 -7.53 5.95
C SER A 152 -13.96 -6.75 7.04
N SER A 153 -13.89 -5.42 7.04
CA SER A 153 -14.55 -4.59 8.05
C SER A 153 -16.08 -4.66 7.90
N TRP A 154 -16.78 -4.94 9.00
CA TRP A 154 -18.23 -5.09 8.99
C TRP A 154 -18.92 -3.78 8.57
N GLY A 155 -19.74 -3.87 7.53
CA GLY A 155 -20.50 -2.72 7.02
C GLY A 155 -19.67 -1.69 6.25
N ALA A 156 -18.45 -2.03 5.82
CA ALA A 156 -17.62 -1.17 5.00
C ALA A 156 -18.35 -0.66 3.75
N GLU A 157 -19.05 -1.53 3.01
CA GLU A 157 -19.83 -1.14 1.83
C GLU A 157 -20.88 -0.06 2.15
N LYS A 158 -21.63 -0.21 3.24
CA LYS A 158 -22.63 0.78 3.66
C LYS A 158 -22.00 2.13 3.98
N LYS A 159 -20.81 2.13 4.60
CA LYS A 159 -20.05 3.36 4.87
C LYS A 159 -19.59 4.01 3.56
N ILE A 160 -19.10 3.23 2.60
CA ILE A 160 -18.70 3.70 1.26
C ILE A 160 -19.88 4.35 0.54
N LEU A 161 -21.03 3.68 0.46
CA LEU A 161 -22.22 4.22 -0.20
C LEU A 161 -22.71 5.53 0.45
N LYS A 162 -22.55 5.67 1.78
CA LYS A 162 -22.89 6.90 2.50
C LYS A 162 -21.95 8.06 2.13
N LEU A 163 -20.67 7.80 1.94
CA LEU A 163 -19.69 8.80 1.51
C LEU A 163 -19.82 9.11 0.02
N TYR A 164 -20.14 8.12 -0.81
CA TYR A 164 -20.35 8.26 -2.25
C TYR A 164 -21.45 9.28 -2.56
N ARG A 165 -22.54 9.30 -1.77
CA ARG A 165 -23.59 10.33 -1.82
C ARG A 165 -23.11 11.77 -1.67
N LYS A 166 -21.93 12.00 -1.08
CA LYS A 166 -21.39 13.35 -0.83
C LYS A 166 -20.65 13.96 -2.01
N HIS A 167 -20.45 13.21 -3.08
CA HIS A 167 -19.65 13.62 -4.24
C HIS A 167 -20.48 13.79 -5.54
N PRO A 168 -21.66 14.45 -5.54
CA PRO A 168 -22.47 14.56 -6.74
C PRO A 168 -21.88 15.53 -7.77
N GLY A 169 -22.13 15.26 -9.05
CA GLY A 169 -21.83 16.14 -10.17
C GLY A 169 -20.35 16.17 -10.59
N LEU A 170 -19.53 15.28 -10.04
CA LEU A 170 -18.12 15.16 -10.44
C LEU A 170 -18.01 14.30 -11.69
N SER A 171 -17.40 14.84 -12.74
CA SER A 171 -17.01 14.04 -13.90
C SER A 171 -15.95 13.01 -13.51
N GLN A 172 -15.78 11.96 -14.31
CA GLN A 172 -14.77 10.94 -14.08
C GLN A 172 -13.35 11.55 -13.94
N LEU A 173 -13.05 12.57 -14.73
CA LEU A 173 -11.75 13.24 -14.72
C LEU A 173 -11.55 14.03 -13.41
N GLU A 174 -12.58 14.78 -13.00
CA GLU A 174 -12.55 15.54 -11.74
C GLU A 174 -12.49 14.63 -10.53
N ALA A 175 -13.16 13.48 -10.55
CA ALA A 175 -13.10 12.48 -9.50
C ALA A 175 -11.68 11.86 -9.40
N LYS A 176 -11.02 11.57 -10.52
CA LYS A 176 -9.60 11.14 -10.53
C LYS A 176 -8.66 12.23 -10.00
N HIS A 177 -8.92 13.50 -10.36
CA HIS A 177 -8.18 14.63 -9.82
C HIS A 177 -8.40 14.79 -8.32
N LEU A 178 -9.63 14.64 -7.83
CA LEU A 178 -9.94 14.67 -6.41
C LEU A 178 -9.24 13.53 -5.67
N TYR A 179 -9.30 12.31 -6.18
CA TYR A 179 -8.62 11.14 -5.59
C TYR A 179 -7.13 11.39 -5.40
N THR A 180 -6.46 11.81 -6.47
CA THR A 180 -5.01 12.07 -6.45
C THR A 180 -4.65 13.27 -5.59
N LYS A 181 -5.49 14.32 -5.57
CA LYS A 181 -5.32 15.48 -4.69
C LYS A 181 -5.44 15.09 -3.22
N THR A 182 -6.50 14.39 -2.83
CA THR A 182 -6.73 13.95 -1.44
C THR A 182 -5.58 13.07 -0.97
N ALA A 183 -5.10 12.14 -1.81
CA ALA A 183 -3.95 11.31 -1.47
C ALA A 183 -2.69 12.13 -1.22
N ARG A 184 -2.49 13.23 -1.95
CA ARG A 184 -1.33 14.12 -1.82
C ARG A 184 -1.35 15.02 -0.60
N GLU A 185 -2.53 15.32 -0.09
CA GLU A 185 -2.70 16.09 1.15
C GLU A 185 -2.36 15.26 2.39
N LEU A 186 -2.24 13.94 2.25
CA LEU A 186 -1.84 13.07 3.35
C LEU A 186 -0.37 13.25 3.73
N PRO A 187 -0.04 13.29 5.04
CA PRO A 187 1.34 13.36 5.51
C PRO A 187 2.16 12.12 5.16
N THR A 188 1.49 11.02 4.83
CA THR A 188 2.07 9.75 4.40
C THR A 188 2.41 9.74 2.90
N TYR A 189 2.02 10.77 2.15
CA TYR A 189 2.25 10.83 0.72
C TYR A 189 3.71 11.08 0.36
N GLY A 190 4.22 10.31 -0.61
CA GLY A 190 5.60 10.39 -1.06
C GLY A 190 6.62 9.87 -0.04
N VAL A 191 6.15 9.25 1.04
CA VAL A 191 6.99 8.64 2.09
C VAL A 191 7.08 7.13 1.85
N THR A 192 8.29 6.59 1.92
CA THR A 192 8.52 5.15 1.95
C THR A 192 8.47 4.67 3.39
N PHE A 193 7.57 3.73 3.66
CA PHE A 193 7.43 3.13 5.00
C PHE A 193 8.24 1.85 5.11
N PHE A 194 8.96 1.74 6.22
CA PHE A 194 9.72 0.56 6.62
C PHE A 194 9.19 0.09 7.98
N LEU A 195 9.02 -1.21 8.14
CA LEU A 195 8.55 -1.78 9.40
C LEU A 195 9.72 -1.85 10.39
N VAL A 196 9.76 -0.90 11.31
CA VAL A 196 10.81 -0.84 12.35
C VAL A 196 10.30 -1.28 13.72
N LYS A 197 11.20 -1.82 14.55
CA LYS A 197 10.93 -2.15 15.96
C LYS A 197 11.84 -1.33 16.86
N GLU A 198 11.25 -0.36 17.54
CA GLU A 198 11.96 0.42 18.55
C GLU A 198 11.94 -0.27 19.92
N LYS A 199 13.10 -0.29 20.57
CA LYS A 199 13.23 -0.75 21.95
C LYS A 199 12.93 0.42 22.88
N GLN A 200 11.69 0.52 23.34
CA GLN A 200 11.30 1.50 24.36
C GLN A 200 12.14 1.26 25.64
N LYS A 201 12.92 2.26 26.05
CA LYS A 201 13.62 2.26 27.36
C LYS A 201 12.60 2.64 28.44
N GLY A 202 12.18 1.65 29.23
CA GLY A 202 11.40 1.89 30.45
C GLY A 202 10.14 1.06 30.55
N LYS A 203 10.28 -0.17 31.06
CA LYS A 203 9.40 -0.84 32.03
C LYS A 203 10.12 -2.10 32.51
#